data_AF-A0A2R5F838-F1
#
_entry.id   AF-A0A2R5F838-F1
#
_cell.length_a   1.000
_cell.length_b   1.000
_cell.length_c   1.000
_cell.angle_alpha   90.00
_cell.angle_beta   90.00
_cell.angle_gamma   90.00
#
_symmetry.space_group_name_H-M   'P 1'
#
loop_
_entity.id
_entity.type
_entity.pdbx_description
1 polymer ?
#
loop_
_entity_poly.entity_id
_entity_poly.type
_entity_poly.pdbx_seq_one_letter_code
_entity_poly.pdbx_strand_id
1 'polypeptide(L)'
;MAFLGVPPEENLVLEISQSSLTRFKAREPDENIVTDYLAKICIYDDETEDFVDVGVLDYFVIDTALAHDNRVWLGDALDAHSDTLADLFGTIYDEQTELKQVLMDAVGDDLLTGFGGILYLNRVELQPAYRGRDIGLQAIYTLLKNKALGCELALLQAAPIQDGKAAPVSDAERKKISTKLRRHYKRLNFVSIGRTGYMGASLNYHLPAFWMEP
;
A
#
# COMPACT_ATOMS: atom_id res chain seq x y z
N MET A 1 27.96 -18.59 -5.83
CA MET A 1 26.72 -17.80 -5.69
C MET A 1 26.15 -18.13 -4.33
N ALA A 2 26.39 -17.28 -3.33
CA ALA A 2 25.79 -17.45 -2.02
C ALA A 2 24.28 -17.18 -2.12
N PHE A 3 23.47 -18.13 -1.69
CA PHE A 3 22.05 -17.88 -1.45
C PHE A 3 21.98 -16.97 -0.23
N LEU A 4 21.85 -15.66 -0.47
CA LEU A 4 21.43 -14.73 0.58
C LEU A 4 19.99 -15.11 0.92
N GLY A 5 19.83 -15.81 2.04
CA GLY A 5 18.53 -16.12 2.61
C GLY A 5 17.71 -14.85 2.84
N VAL A 6 16.42 -15.03 3.10
CA VAL A 6 15.54 -13.93 3.49
C VAL A 6 16.14 -13.29 4.75
N PRO A 7 16.45 -11.97 4.76
CA PRO A 7 17.01 -11.33 5.95
C PRO A 7 15.99 -11.38 7.09
N PRO A 8 16.43 -11.59 8.35
CA PRO A 8 15.55 -11.53 9.51
C PRO A 8 14.89 -10.14 9.64
N GLU A 9 13.72 -10.06 10.28
CA GLU A 9 12.99 -8.77 10.49
C GLU A 9 13.87 -7.67 11.06
N GLU A 10 14.79 -8.04 11.94
CA GLU A 10 15.69 -7.14 12.66
C GLU A 10 16.66 -6.41 11.71
N ASN A 11 16.83 -6.89 10.48
CA ASN A 11 17.74 -6.31 9.50
C ASN A 11 17.03 -5.40 8.49
N LEU A 12 15.71 -5.18 8.61
CA LEU A 12 14.95 -4.32 7.71
C LEU A 12 14.51 -3.03 8.42
N VAL A 13 14.91 -1.89 7.87
CA VAL A 13 14.51 -0.57 8.38
C VAL A 13 13.74 0.19 7.30
N LEU A 14 12.67 0.86 7.71
CA LEU A 14 11.93 1.80 6.87
C LEU A 14 12.24 3.23 7.32
N GLU A 15 12.93 4.00 6.48
CA GLU A 15 13.10 5.43 6.70
C GLU A 15 11.92 6.18 6.08
N ILE A 16 10.98 6.61 6.89
CA ILE A 16 9.76 7.28 6.41
C ILE A 16 9.96 8.79 6.40
N SER A 17 9.66 9.40 5.25
CA SER A 17 9.58 10.84 5.06
C SER A 17 8.20 11.23 4.51
N GLN A 18 7.65 12.36 4.95
CA GLN A 18 6.52 12.98 4.26
C GLN A 18 7.06 13.64 2.99
N SER A 19 6.50 13.29 1.83
CA SER A 19 7.02 13.73 0.54
C SER A 19 6.62 15.18 0.21
N SER A 20 5.56 15.71 0.83
CA SER A 20 5.20 17.12 0.72
C SER A 20 6.06 17.97 1.67
N LEU A 21 6.83 18.91 1.12
CA LEU A 21 7.42 20.02 1.88
C LEU A 21 6.29 20.84 2.52
N THR A 22 6.02 20.61 3.81
CA THR A 22 5.06 21.40 4.58
C THR A 22 5.61 22.81 4.77
N ARG A 23 5.42 23.68 3.77
CA ARG A 23 5.51 25.12 3.99
C ARG A 23 4.34 25.47 4.90
N PHE A 24 4.63 25.97 6.10
CA PHE A 24 3.65 26.52 7.05
C PHE A 24 2.92 27.73 6.44
N LYS A 25 2.02 27.48 5.49
CA LYS A 25 0.87 28.35 5.22
C LYS A 25 -0.26 27.83 6.10
N ALA A 26 -1.10 28.73 6.61
CA ALA A 26 -2.38 28.33 7.19
C ALA A 26 -3.13 27.57 6.10
N ARG A 27 -3.14 26.24 6.20
CA ARG A 27 -3.73 25.34 5.21
C ARG A 27 -5.25 25.40 5.33
N GLU A 28 -5.93 25.30 4.19
CA GLU A 28 -7.38 25.09 4.18
C GLU A 28 -7.71 23.71 4.81
N PRO A 29 -8.85 23.57 5.50
CA PRO A 29 -9.19 22.37 6.29
C PRO A 29 -9.26 21.05 5.48
N ASP A 30 -9.32 21.14 4.16
CA ASP A 30 -9.31 20.03 3.20
C ASP A 30 -7.90 19.51 2.84
N GLU A 31 -6.84 20.32 3.02
CA GLU A 31 -5.47 20.02 2.57
C GLU A 31 -4.77 18.85 3.31
N ASN A 32 -5.40 18.23 4.31
CA ASN A 32 -4.82 17.11 5.07
C ASN A 32 -5.68 15.84 5.04
N ILE A 33 -6.75 15.80 4.25
CA ILE A 33 -7.56 14.57 4.08
C ILE A 33 -6.71 13.46 3.47
N VAL A 34 -5.79 13.80 2.57
CA VAL A 34 -4.83 12.87 1.98
C VAL A 34 -3.42 13.32 2.34
N THR A 35 -2.61 12.41 2.88
CA THR A 35 -1.21 12.66 3.20
C THR A 35 -0.30 11.68 2.47
N ASP A 36 0.71 12.23 1.79
CA ASP A 36 1.70 11.46 1.03
C ASP A 36 2.91 11.07 1.88
N TYR A 37 3.31 9.82 1.75
CA TYR A 37 4.49 9.28 2.41
C TYR A 37 5.38 8.52 1.45
N LEU A 38 6.68 8.77 1.57
CA LEU A 38 7.73 8.02 0.90
C LEU A 38 8.63 7.39 1.95
N ALA A 39 8.66 6.06 1.98
CA ALA A 39 9.55 5.26 2.80
C ALA A 39 10.69 4.72 1.96
N LYS A 40 11.94 4.89 2.40
CA LYS A 40 13.06 4.10 1.87
C LYS A 40 13.09 2.75 2.55
N ILE A 41 13.41 1.73 1.77
CA ILE A 41 13.58 0.36 2.23
C ILE A 41 15.09 0.14 2.36
N CYS A 42 15.56 -0.04 3.59
CA CYS A 42 16.97 -0.25 3.89
C CYS A 42 17.17 -1.64 4.49
N ILE A 43 18.24 -2.32 4.09
CA ILE A 43 18.68 -3.58 4.73
C ILE A 43 20.02 -3.36 5.41
N TYR A 44 20.23 -4.02 6.54
CA TYR A 44 21.55 -4.07 7.17
C TYR A 44 22.48 -5.00 6.36
N ASP A 45 23.67 -4.52 6.05
CA ASP A 45 24.74 -5.26 5.38
C ASP A 45 25.86 -5.55 6.38
N ASP A 46 26.05 -6.83 6.70
CA ASP A 46 27.05 -7.30 7.65
C ASP A 46 28.48 -7.02 7.17
N GLU A 47 28.73 -6.92 5.86
CA GLU A 47 30.08 -6.67 5.33
C GLU A 47 30.51 -5.21 5.53
N THR A 48 29.57 -4.27 5.42
CA THR A 48 29.83 -2.84 5.60
C THR A 48 29.48 -2.34 7.00
N GLU A 49 28.84 -3.17 7.83
CA GLU A 49 28.25 -2.79 9.13
C GLU A 49 27.35 -1.55 9.03
N ASP A 50 26.56 -1.44 7.95
CA ASP A 50 25.74 -0.26 7.65
C ASP A 50 24.43 -0.64 6.92
N PHE A 51 23.50 0.31 6.84
CA PHE A 51 22.25 0.17 6.11
C PHE A 51 22.41 0.57 4.64
N VAL A 52 22.00 -0.32 3.74
CA VAL A 52 22.00 -0.09 2.30
C VAL A 52 20.57 0.16 1.83
N ASP A 53 20.36 1.25 1.08
CA ASP A 53 19.10 1.53 0.37
C ASP A 53 18.90 0.49 -0.73
N VAL A 54 17.78 -0.23 -0.69
CA VAL A 54 17.42 -1.28 -1.65
C VAL A 54 16.13 -1.00 -2.39
N GLY A 55 15.44 0.10 -2.10
CA GLY A 55 14.15 0.39 -2.70
C GLY A 55 13.34 1.46 -1.99
N VAL A 56 12.13 1.66 -2.48
CA VAL A 56 11.19 2.66 -1.97
C VAL A 56 9.78 2.10 -1.91
N LEU A 57 9.01 2.60 -0.95
CA LEU A 57 7.60 2.33 -0.75
C LEU A 57 6.87 3.67 -0.65
N ASP A 58 5.95 3.91 -1.58
CA ASP A 58 5.14 5.13 -1.69
C ASP A 58 3.70 4.79 -1.34
N TYR A 59 3.09 5.58 -0.48
CA TYR A 59 1.76 5.33 0.03
C TYR A 59 1.05 6.61 0.46
N PHE A 60 -0.27 6.55 0.44
CA PHE A 60 -1.16 7.60 0.92
C PHE A 60 -1.84 7.15 2.21
N VAL A 61 -2.05 8.09 3.11
CA VAL A 61 -2.99 7.94 4.23
C VAL A 61 -4.16 8.87 3.97
N ILE A 62 -5.36 8.31 3.95
CA ILE A 62 -6.61 9.00 3.69
C ILE A 62 -7.39 9.04 5.00
N ASP A 63 -7.59 10.23 5.56
CA ASP A 63 -8.34 10.43 6.80
C ASP A 63 -9.82 10.67 6.49
N THR A 64 -10.60 9.60 6.54
CA THR A 64 -12.04 9.66 6.23
C THR A 64 -12.84 10.39 7.32
N ALA A 65 -12.37 10.35 8.57
CA ALA A 65 -12.97 11.08 9.68
C ALA A 65 -12.79 12.59 9.50
N LEU A 66 -11.59 13.03 9.13
CA LEU A 66 -11.31 14.44 8.86
C LEU A 66 -12.13 14.96 7.68
N ALA A 67 -12.30 14.17 6.61
CA ALA A 67 -13.18 14.53 5.49
C ALA A 67 -14.63 14.72 5.96
N HIS A 68 -15.14 13.77 6.76
CA HIS A 68 -16.49 13.84 7.33
C HIS A 68 -16.68 15.06 8.24
N ASP A 69 -15.75 15.31 9.16
CA ASP A 69 -15.82 16.40 10.14
C ASP A 69 -15.79 17.78 9.47
N ASN A 70 -15.05 17.90 8.37
CA ASN A 70 -15.00 19.12 7.55
C ASN A 70 -16.12 19.20 6.50
N ARG A 71 -17.02 18.22 6.44
CA ARG A 71 -18.10 18.13 5.43
C ARG A 71 -17.59 18.17 3.99
N VAL A 72 -16.40 17.63 3.76
CA VAL A 72 -15.81 17.48 2.44
C VAL A 72 -16.22 16.13 1.88
N TRP A 73 -16.73 16.11 0.65
CA TRP A 73 -17.03 14.85 -0.01
C TRP A 73 -15.71 14.15 -0.34
N LEU A 74 -15.56 12.90 0.11
CA LEU A 74 -14.30 12.16 -0.04
C LEU A 74 -13.87 12.01 -1.50
N GLY A 75 -14.84 11.87 -2.42
CA GLY A 75 -14.55 11.81 -3.86
C GLY A 75 -13.84 13.07 -4.37
N ASP A 76 -14.29 14.26 -3.98
CA ASP A 76 -13.65 15.53 -4.38
C ASP A 76 -12.23 15.64 -3.82
N ALA A 77 -12.02 15.22 -2.56
CA ALA A 77 -10.70 15.25 -1.93
C ALA A 77 -9.70 14.31 -2.63
N LEU A 78 -10.15 13.12 -3.05
CA LEU A 78 -9.33 12.15 -3.76
C LEU A 78 -9.05 12.57 -5.21
N ASP A 79 -10.06 13.11 -5.91
CA ASP A 79 -9.95 13.63 -7.28
C ASP A 79 -9.01 14.84 -7.36
N ALA A 80 -9.11 15.76 -6.41
CA ALA A 80 -8.21 16.92 -6.32
C ALA A 80 -6.74 16.52 -6.04
N HIS A 81 -6.51 15.36 -5.41
CA HIS A 81 -5.17 14.93 -5.02
C HIS A 81 -4.43 14.19 -6.12
N SER A 82 -5.04 13.18 -6.75
CA SER A 82 -4.44 12.46 -7.88
C SER A 82 -5.44 11.62 -8.68
N ASP A 83 -5.20 11.50 -9.98
CA ASP A 83 -5.94 10.60 -10.88
C ASP A 83 -6.02 9.15 -10.34
N THR A 84 -4.93 8.65 -9.73
CA THR A 84 -4.89 7.30 -9.15
C THR A 84 -5.90 7.12 -8.01
N LEU A 85 -6.08 8.14 -7.18
CA LEU A 85 -7.03 8.12 -6.07
C LEU A 85 -8.47 8.38 -6.55
N ALA A 86 -8.64 9.19 -7.60
CA ALA A 86 -9.92 9.34 -8.30
C ALA A 86 -10.41 7.99 -8.85
N ASP A 87 -9.54 7.27 -9.56
CA ASP A 87 -9.81 5.95 -10.12
C ASP A 87 -10.12 4.92 -9.03
N LEU A 88 -9.36 4.96 -7.92
CA LEU A 88 -9.62 4.13 -6.74
C LEU A 88 -11.02 4.40 -6.19
N PHE A 89 -11.40 5.67 -6.01
CA PHE A 89 -12.71 6.04 -5.47
C PHE A 89 -13.84 5.58 -6.38
N GLY A 90 -13.75 5.87 -7.68
CA GLY A 90 -14.73 5.41 -8.67
C GLY A 90 -14.87 3.89 -8.68
N THR A 91 -13.76 3.18 -8.51
CA THR A 91 -13.75 1.72 -8.39
C THR A 91 -14.43 1.22 -7.11
N ILE A 92 -14.26 1.92 -5.98
CA ILE A 92 -14.81 1.52 -4.68
C ILE A 92 -16.32 1.76 -4.58
N TYR A 93 -16.75 2.90 -5.12
CA TYR A 93 -18.10 3.42 -4.94
C TYR A 93 -19.04 3.19 -6.13
N ASP A 94 -18.60 2.49 -7.18
CA ASP A 94 -19.50 2.08 -8.27
C ASP A 94 -20.57 1.11 -7.73
N GLU A 95 -21.81 1.60 -7.59
CA GLU A 95 -22.98 0.87 -7.08
C GLU A 95 -23.29 -0.41 -7.87
N GLN A 96 -22.79 -0.54 -9.10
CA GLN A 96 -22.97 -1.75 -9.91
C GLN A 96 -22.02 -2.87 -9.52
N THR A 97 -21.02 -2.58 -8.69
CA THR A 97 -20.05 -3.56 -8.26
C THR A 97 -20.49 -4.16 -6.92
N GLU A 98 -20.47 -5.49 -6.81
CA GLU A 98 -20.62 -6.26 -5.56
C GLU A 98 -19.51 -5.93 -4.53
N LEU A 99 -18.79 -4.83 -4.72
CA LEU A 99 -17.50 -4.52 -4.17
C LEU A 99 -17.60 -4.06 -2.73
N LYS A 100 -18.65 -3.31 -2.39
CA LYS A 100 -18.99 -3.01 -1.00
C LYS A 100 -19.22 -4.31 -0.22
N GLN A 101 -19.98 -5.24 -0.79
CA GLN A 101 -20.21 -6.55 -0.16
C GLN A 101 -18.93 -7.39 -0.09
N VAL A 102 -18.11 -7.39 -1.14
CA VAL A 102 -16.81 -8.10 -1.13
C VAL A 102 -15.86 -7.50 -0.10
N LEU A 103 -15.85 -6.18 0.08
CA LEU A 103 -15.11 -5.51 1.14
C LEU A 103 -15.68 -5.86 2.53
N MET A 104 -17.00 -5.88 2.69
CA MET A 104 -17.63 -6.31 3.96
C MET A 104 -17.34 -7.78 4.28
N ASP A 105 -17.47 -8.67 3.29
CA ASP A 105 -17.24 -10.11 3.44
C ASP A 105 -15.76 -10.42 3.72
N ALA A 106 -14.85 -9.67 3.08
CA ALA A 106 -13.44 -9.95 3.17
C ALA A 106 -12.73 -9.21 4.31
N VAL A 107 -13.32 -8.13 4.80
CA VAL A 107 -12.66 -7.20 5.72
C VAL A 107 -13.48 -6.96 7.00
N GLY A 108 -14.78 -7.28 7.01
CA GLY A 108 -15.70 -7.23 8.15
C GLY A 108 -16.79 -6.15 8.01
N ASP A 109 -17.94 -6.36 8.67
CA ASP A 109 -19.08 -5.41 8.67
C ASP A 109 -18.76 -4.07 9.33
N ASP A 110 -17.84 -4.05 10.30
CA ASP A 110 -17.56 -2.86 11.13
C ASP A 110 -16.88 -1.73 10.35
N LEU A 111 -16.16 -2.06 9.26
CA LEU A 111 -15.30 -1.14 8.50
C LEU A 111 -16.01 -0.02 7.74
N LEU A 112 -17.30 -0.20 7.46
CA LEU A 112 -18.09 0.83 6.77
C LEU A 112 -18.92 1.67 7.73
N THR A 113 -18.94 1.29 9.01
CA THR A 113 -19.65 2.00 10.07
C THR A 113 -18.72 2.80 10.99
N GLY A 114 -17.43 2.43 11.03
CA GLY A 114 -16.37 3.21 11.67
C GLY A 114 -15.64 4.09 10.64
N PHE A 115 -15.51 5.38 10.95
CA PHE A 115 -14.79 6.36 10.12
C PHE A 115 -13.26 6.18 10.27
N GLY A 116 -12.74 5.00 9.94
CA GLY A 116 -11.33 4.69 9.95
C GLY A 116 -10.59 5.28 8.75
N GLY A 117 -9.29 5.56 8.90
CA GLY A 117 -8.44 5.95 7.79
C GLY A 117 -8.23 4.80 6.79
N ILE A 118 -7.86 5.17 5.57
CA ILE A 118 -7.48 4.21 4.51
C ILE A 118 -6.00 4.42 4.19
N LEU A 119 -5.22 3.34 4.24
CA LEU A 119 -3.85 3.32 3.74
C LEU A 119 -3.86 2.81 2.31
N TYR A 120 -3.45 3.62 1.34
CA TYR A 120 -3.30 3.18 -0.05
C TYR A 120 -1.81 3.01 -0.40
N LEU A 121 -1.40 1.78 -0.68
CA LEU A 121 -0.05 1.46 -1.18
C LEU A 121 0.00 1.78 -2.67
N ASN A 122 0.63 2.91 -3.01
CA ASN A 122 0.72 3.41 -4.38
C ASN A 122 1.77 2.63 -5.19
N ARG A 123 2.99 2.51 -4.67
CA ARG A 123 4.05 1.73 -5.32
C ARG A 123 5.03 1.12 -4.32
N VAL A 124 5.56 -0.04 -4.69
CA VAL A 124 6.72 -0.64 -4.05
C VAL A 124 7.74 -0.98 -5.13
N GLU A 125 8.91 -0.38 -5.02
CA GLU A 125 10.01 -0.56 -5.95
C GLU A 125 11.22 -1.11 -5.21
N LEU A 126 11.83 -2.14 -5.77
CA LEU A 126 13.08 -2.69 -5.29
C LEU A 126 14.10 -2.65 -6.42
N GLN A 127 15.35 -2.35 -6.06
CA GLN A 127 16.48 -2.51 -6.95
C GLN A 127 16.57 -3.97 -7.44
N PRO A 128 16.94 -4.22 -8.72
CA PRO A 128 16.90 -5.55 -9.32
C PRO A 128 17.63 -6.64 -8.53
N ALA A 129 18.76 -6.31 -7.89
CA ALA A 129 19.59 -7.24 -7.13
C ALA A 129 18.88 -7.82 -5.88
N TYR A 130 17.86 -7.13 -5.38
CA TYR A 130 17.15 -7.44 -4.13
C TYR A 130 15.73 -7.98 -4.36
N ARG A 131 15.32 -8.12 -5.63
CA ARG A 131 14.01 -8.71 -5.98
C ARG A 131 13.98 -10.21 -5.70
N GLY A 132 12.79 -10.73 -5.41
CA GLY A 132 12.57 -12.17 -5.19
C GLY A 132 13.00 -12.71 -3.83
N ARG A 133 13.37 -11.82 -2.89
CA ARG A 133 13.78 -12.16 -1.52
C ARG A 133 12.77 -11.74 -0.46
N ASP A 134 11.51 -11.55 -0.86
CA ASP A 134 10.41 -11.07 -0.01
C ASP A 134 10.61 -9.73 0.70
N ILE A 135 11.71 -9.01 0.47
CA ILE A 135 12.01 -7.69 1.07
C ILE A 135 10.84 -6.71 0.91
N GLY A 136 10.23 -6.64 -0.27
CA GLY A 136 9.09 -5.74 -0.52
C GLY A 136 7.85 -6.14 0.28
N LEU A 137 7.67 -7.44 0.53
CA LEU A 137 6.55 -7.94 1.34
C LEU A 137 6.79 -7.65 2.82
N GLN A 138 8.03 -7.80 3.29
CA GLN A 138 8.42 -7.42 4.64
C GLN A 138 8.28 -5.91 4.85
N ALA A 139 8.67 -5.09 3.88
CA ALA A 139 8.48 -3.64 3.94
C ALA A 139 7.01 -3.28 4.09
N ILE A 140 6.11 -3.91 3.31
CA ILE A 140 4.67 -3.71 3.47
C ILE A 140 4.20 -4.20 4.85
N TYR A 141 4.61 -5.40 5.28
CA TYR A 141 4.23 -5.92 6.61
C TYR A 141 4.65 -4.98 7.74
N THR A 142 5.91 -4.52 7.72
CA THR A 142 6.45 -3.56 8.68
C THR A 142 5.69 -2.24 8.64
N LEU A 143 5.31 -1.76 7.45
CA LEU A 143 4.45 -0.59 7.32
C LEU A 143 3.09 -0.85 7.99
N LEU A 144 2.38 -1.91 7.61
CA LEU A 144 1.05 -2.21 8.14
C LEU A 144 1.06 -2.40 9.66
N LYS A 145 2.10 -3.03 10.20
CA LYS A 145 2.31 -3.26 11.64
C LYS A 145 2.58 -1.96 12.40
N ASN A 146 3.40 -1.06 11.85
CA ASN A 146 3.86 0.15 12.54
C ASN A 146 3.02 1.41 12.24
N LYS A 147 2.23 1.39 11.16
CA LYS A 147 1.53 2.57 10.62
C LYS A 147 0.04 2.35 10.35
N ALA A 148 -0.62 1.48 11.11
CA ALA A 148 -2.07 1.58 11.32
C ALA A 148 -2.42 2.84 12.15
N LEU A 149 -2.01 4.03 11.66
CA LEU A 149 -2.25 5.36 12.22
C LEU A 149 -3.73 5.71 12.14
N GLY A 150 -4.57 4.98 12.90
CA GLY A 150 -6.02 5.07 12.76
C GLY A 150 -6.54 4.57 11.41
N CYS A 151 -5.68 3.95 10.59
CA CYS A 151 -6.13 3.29 9.37
C CYS A 151 -6.69 1.91 9.70
N GLU A 152 -7.89 1.63 9.20
CA GLU A 152 -8.56 0.34 9.40
C GLU A 152 -8.50 -0.53 8.14
N LEU A 153 -8.25 0.09 6.98
CA LEU A 153 -8.21 -0.55 5.68
C LEU A 153 -6.89 -0.24 4.98
N ALA A 154 -6.22 -1.26 4.46
CA ALA A 154 -5.13 -1.10 3.50
C ALA A 154 -5.60 -1.51 2.10
N LEU A 155 -5.30 -0.71 1.10
CA LEU A 155 -5.64 -0.93 -0.30
C LEU A 155 -4.38 -0.89 -1.17
N LEU A 156 -4.37 -1.65 -2.26
CA LEU A 156 -3.33 -1.60 -3.27
C LEU A 156 -3.86 -2.02 -4.64
N GLN A 157 -3.18 -1.64 -5.71
CA GLN A 157 -3.39 -2.24 -7.03
C GLN A 157 -2.29 -3.25 -7.34
N ALA A 158 -2.67 -4.51 -7.60
CA ALA A 158 -1.70 -5.57 -7.91
C ALA A 158 -1.29 -5.54 -9.38
N ALA A 159 -0.62 -4.46 -9.79
CA ALA A 159 -0.18 -4.21 -11.15
C ALA A 159 1.35 -4.01 -11.21
N PRO A 160 2.03 -4.49 -12.27
CA PRO A 160 3.43 -4.15 -12.48
C PRO A 160 3.57 -2.65 -12.75
N ILE A 161 4.53 -2.01 -12.08
CA ILE A 161 4.96 -0.66 -12.41
C ILE A 161 5.70 -0.75 -13.74
N GLN A 162 5.23 0.00 -14.73
CA GLN A 162 6.00 0.22 -15.95
C GLN A 162 6.86 1.45 -15.74
N ASP A 163 8.14 1.25 -15.48
CA ASP A 163 9.11 2.32 -15.66
C ASP A 163 8.99 2.74 -17.14
N GLY A 164 8.71 4.01 -17.42
CA GLY A 164 8.44 4.53 -18.78
C GLY A 164 9.54 4.31 -19.83
N LYS A 165 10.57 3.52 -19.50
CA LYS A 165 11.67 3.05 -20.34
C LYS A 165 11.55 1.58 -20.77
N ALA A 166 10.62 0.80 -20.19
CA ALA A 166 10.42 -0.60 -20.54
C ALA A 166 9.57 -0.73 -21.82
N ALA A 167 9.92 -1.71 -22.66
CA ALA A 167 9.09 -2.05 -23.81
C ALA A 167 7.65 -2.40 -23.36
N PRO A 168 6.62 -2.06 -24.14
CA PRO A 168 5.24 -2.36 -23.79
C PRO A 168 5.08 -3.86 -23.55
N VAL A 169 4.77 -4.21 -22.31
CA VAL A 169 4.48 -5.57 -21.89
C VAL A 169 3.13 -5.99 -22.47
N SER A 170 3.07 -7.16 -23.11
CA SER A 170 1.82 -7.71 -23.65
C SER A 170 0.76 -7.90 -22.57
N ASP A 171 -0.52 -7.81 -22.92
CA ASP A 171 -1.62 -7.99 -21.95
C ASP A 171 -1.58 -9.36 -21.25
N ALA A 172 -1.18 -10.40 -21.96
CA ALA A 172 -1.01 -11.75 -21.41
C ALA A 172 0.08 -11.78 -20.33
N GLU A 173 1.19 -11.09 -20.56
CA GLU A 173 2.29 -11.00 -19.61
C GLU A 173 1.94 -10.10 -18.42
N ARG A 174 1.27 -8.97 -18.64
CA ARG A 174 0.72 -8.13 -17.57
C ARG A 174 -0.19 -8.95 -16.66
N LYS A 175 -1.12 -9.71 -17.24
CA LYS A 175 -2.03 -10.59 -16.48
C LYS A 175 -1.27 -11.65 -15.69
N LYS A 176 -0.21 -12.24 -16.26
CA LYS A 176 0.64 -13.21 -15.57
C LYS A 176 1.35 -12.58 -14.37
N ILE A 177 1.91 -11.38 -14.54
CA ILE A 177 2.60 -10.65 -13.47
C ILE A 177 1.62 -10.24 -12.37
N SER A 178 0.48 -9.63 -12.72
CA SER A 178 -0.59 -9.30 -11.77
C SER A 178 -1.07 -10.54 -11.00
N THR A 179 -1.21 -11.69 -11.65
CA THR A 179 -1.56 -12.94 -10.95
C THR A 179 -0.51 -13.33 -9.92
N LYS A 180 0.78 -13.17 -10.25
CA LYS A 180 1.89 -13.43 -9.31
C LYS A 180 1.88 -12.44 -8.15
N LEU A 181 1.68 -11.14 -8.43
CA LEU A 181 1.58 -10.09 -7.40
C LEU A 181 0.40 -10.32 -6.46
N ARG A 182 -0.78 -10.69 -6.99
CA ARG A 182 -1.94 -11.02 -6.15
C ARG A 182 -1.64 -12.17 -5.19
N ARG A 183 -1.00 -13.24 -5.68
CA ARG A 183 -0.55 -14.36 -4.81
C ARG A 183 0.47 -13.91 -3.77
N HIS A 184 1.36 -12.99 -4.16
CA HIS A 184 2.37 -12.44 -3.28
C HIS A 184 1.74 -11.64 -2.14
N TYR A 185 0.82 -10.71 -2.43
CA TYR A 185 0.15 -9.88 -1.42
C TYR A 185 -0.88 -10.64 -0.57
N LYS A 186 -1.47 -11.73 -1.09
CA LYS A 186 -2.34 -12.62 -0.28
C LYS A 186 -1.66 -13.16 0.98
N ARG A 187 -0.33 -13.23 1.02
CA ARG A 187 0.45 -13.63 2.21
C ARG A 187 0.36 -12.61 3.35
N LEU A 188 -0.10 -11.39 3.07
CA LEU A 188 -0.39 -10.34 4.06
C LEU A 188 -1.90 -10.13 4.23
N ASN A 189 -2.71 -11.17 3.99
CA ASN A 189 -4.18 -11.14 4.07
C ASN A 189 -4.87 -10.18 3.09
N PHE A 190 -4.18 -9.70 2.05
CA PHE A 190 -4.86 -8.96 0.99
C PHE A 190 -5.79 -9.87 0.19
N VAL A 191 -7.04 -9.46 0.06
CA VAL A 191 -8.07 -10.11 -0.74
C VAL A 191 -8.31 -9.33 -2.02
N SER A 192 -8.64 -10.03 -3.12
CA SER A 192 -8.96 -9.34 -4.37
C SER A 192 -10.36 -8.74 -4.29
N ILE A 193 -10.49 -7.50 -4.74
CA ILE A 193 -11.75 -6.79 -4.72
C ILE A 193 -12.42 -6.92 -6.09
N GLY A 194 -13.36 -7.86 -6.23
CA GLY A 194 -14.05 -8.12 -7.49
C GLY A 194 -13.10 -8.35 -8.68
N ARG A 195 -13.36 -7.64 -9.79
CA ARG A 195 -12.55 -7.70 -11.04
C ARG A 195 -11.66 -6.48 -11.25
N THR A 196 -11.58 -5.59 -10.28
CA THR A 196 -11.06 -4.22 -10.46
C THR A 196 -9.53 -4.14 -10.53
N GLY A 197 -8.84 -5.19 -10.11
CA GLY A 197 -7.38 -5.19 -10.02
C GLY A 197 -6.86 -4.73 -8.66
N TYR A 198 -7.72 -4.14 -7.84
CA TYR A 198 -7.40 -3.75 -6.47
C TYR A 198 -7.49 -4.93 -5.52
N MET A 199 -6.76 -4.79 -4.42
CA MET A 199 -6.79 -5.67 -3.28
C MET A 199 -6.96 -4.87 -2.00
N GLY A 200 -7.63 -5.45 -1.01
CA GLY A 200 -7.82 -4.84 0.31
C GLY A 200 -7.43 -5.76 1.44
N ALA A 201 -7.00 -5.21 2.56
CA ALA A 201 -6.72 -5.94 3.80
C ALA A 201 -7.23 -5.16 5.00
N SER A 202 -7.80 -5.88 5.97
CA SER A 202 -8.21 -5.29 7.25
C SER A 202 -6.96 -5.05 8.08
N LEU A 203 -6.87 -3.89 8.71
CA LEU A 203 -5.85 -3.61 9.72
C LEU A 203 -6.37 -3.86 11.14
N ASN A 204 -7.66 -4.16 11.30
CA ASN A 204 -8.27 -4.52 12.58
C ASN A 204 -7.98 -5.97 12.99
N TYR A 205 -7.61 -6.85 12.04
CA TYR A 205 -7.18 -8.21 12.33
C TYR A 205 -5.67 -8.30 12.55
N HIS A 206 -5.24 -9.28 13.35
CA HIS A 206 -3.82 -9.61 13.47
C HIS A 206 -3.24 -9.94 12.10
N LEU A 207 -2.24 -9.16 11.67
CA LEU A 207 -1.44 -9.51 10.50
C LEU A 207 -0.84 -10.92 10.71
N PRO A 208 -0.82 -11.76 9.66
CA PRO A 208 -0.32 -13.12 9.80
C PRO A 208 1.13 -13.06 10.25
N ALA A 209 1.53 -13.98 11.14
CA ALA A 209 2.93 -14.14 11.49
C ALA A 209 3.68 -14.64 10.25
N PHE A 210 4.24 -13.71 9.50
CA PHE A 210 4.90 -13.96 8.21
C PHE A 210 6.15 -14.86 8.33
N TRP A 211 6.57 -15.20 9.56
CA TRP A 211 7.86 -15.81 9.90
C TRP A 211 7.78 -17.18 10.56
N MET A 212 6.59 -17.77 10.74
CA MET A 212 6.45 -18.99 11.55
C MET A 212 6.41 -20.31 10.78
N GLU A 213 6.51 -20.32 9.44
CA GLU A 213 6.61 -21.58 8.70
C GLU A 213 7.82 -21.59 7.74
N PRO A 214 8.83 -22.46 8.00
CA PRO A 214 9.95 -22.72 7.09
C PRO A 214 9.53 -23.50 5.83
#